data_AF-A0A5E4Q6S5-F1
#
_entry.id   AF-A0A5E4Q6S5-F1
#
_cell.length_a   1.000
_cell.length_b   1.000
_cell.length_c   1.000
_cell.angle_alpha   90.00
_cell.angle_beta   90.00
_cell.angle_gamma   90.00
#
_symmetry.space_group_name_H-M   'P 1'
#
loop_
_entity.id
_entity.type
_entity.pdbx_description
1 polymer ?
#
loop_
_entity_poly.entity_id
_entity_poly.type
_entity_poly.pdbx_seq_one_letter_code
_entity_poly.pdbx_strand_id
1 'polypeptide(L)'
;MASCVRLLLVWAVFLAGGARAFVDEAVDVIRLSKEIGEEVLNSWDVLGRPFNSSSGVELPFIRRHERRVLARLGQVARAIERLEEKVEQNGAVARLLAGTGRRETRLELRLHELGDLLSRVAAAERQMRDYVRLQRELERSTLQDFAAWCVSHEPRALSGLLERVHALVRPPHQYLLGRGILQLMLEDLEERHPDVCELQLSPHQLIYDMYNTISLAEIKGYAMMQFSWMLLKIYGKGNYTQEASLTRERYVERTARAAAAARRETYAQVTRLLQGYIENEVDMNTEQTCKENCGYYTLAQNHGCFKDMYCARQPTCKGRIINCQYIDSDMTVCPAKKGSTRRYEWIEYENGNRFGQMTSECHRGKNKVKTI
;
A
#
# COMPACT_ATOMS: atom_id res chain seq x y z
N MET A 1 28.65 -10.04 53.88
CA MET A 1 27.39 -10.58 53.32
C MET A 1 26.76 -9.47 52.50
N ALA A 2 27.01 -9.39 51.19
CA ALA A 2 26.28 -10.08 50.11
C ALA A 2 24.77 -9.69 50.13
N SER A 3 24.11 -9.22 49.08
CA SER A 3 24.41 -9.22 47.63
C SER A 3 23.46 -8.26 46.89
N CYS A 4 23.93 -7.78 45.73
CA CYS A 4 23.23 -7.45 44.49
C CYS A 4 21.72 -7.11 44.49
N VAL A 5 21.35 -5.96 43.90
CA VAL A 5 20.75 -5.91 42.55
C VAL A 5 21.15 -4.59 41.87
N ARG A 6 21.93 -4.70 40.79
CA ARG A 6 22.15 -3.65 39.78
C ARG A 6 20.83 -3.44 39.03
N LEU A 7 20.24 -2.25 39.11
CA LEU A 7 19.18 -1.85 38.19
C LEU A 7 19.83 -1.57 36.82
N LEU A 8 19.84 -2.60 35.97
CA LEU A 8 20.14 -2.45 34.55
C LEU A 8 19.03 -1.58 33.93
N LEU A 9 19.36 -0.33 33.65
CA LEU A 9 18.65 0.47 32.64
C LEU A 9 18.88 -0.18 31.28
N VAL A 10 18.10 -1.22 30.98
CA VAL A 10 17.91 -1.68 29.61
C VAL A 10 17.04 -0.62 28.94
N TRP A 11 17.70 0.31 28.26
CA TRP A 11 17.08 1.10 27.21
C TRP A 11 16.48 0.12 26.19
N ALA A 12 15.16 -0.10 26.27
CA ALA A 12 14.41 -0.76 25.23
C ALA A 12 14.33 0.20 24.02
N VAL A 13 15.41 0.26 23.23
CA VAL A 13 15.43 0.90 21.90
C VAL A 13 14.76 0.03 20.84
N PHE A 14 14.30 -1.17 21.18
CA PHE A 14 14.07 -2.20 20.17
C PHE A 14 12.69 -2.27 19.48
N LEU A 15 11.83 -1.24 19.54
CA LEU A 15 10.51 -1.33 18.87
C LEU A 15 10.13 -0.13 17.98
N ALA A 16 11.10 0.66 17.51
CA ALA A 16 10.86 1.69 16.49
C ALA A 16 11.55 1.44 15.13
N GLY A 17 12.33 0.35 15.02
CA GLY A 17 13.08 0.03 13.79
C GLY A 17 12.26 -0.68 12.71
N GLY A 18 11.38 -1.61 13.10
CA GLY A 18 10.68 -2.48 12.13
C GLY A 18 9.62 -1.78 11.27
N ALA A 19 8.96 -0.75 11.80
CA ALA A 19 7.95 0.00 11.03
C ALA A 19 8.57 1.04 10.08
N ARG A 20 9.77 1.55 10.39
CA ARG A 20 10.47 2.53 9.54
C ARG A 20 11.16 1.88 8.33
N ALA A 21 11.78 0.72 8.52
CA ALA A 21 12.50 0.02 7.45
C ALA A 21 11.59 -0.38 6.26
N PHE A 22 10.32 -0.70 6.52
CA PHE A 22 9.41 -1.21 5.48
C PHE A 22 8.66 -0.12 4.69
N VAL A 23 8.36 1.02 5.31
CA VAL A 23 7.86 2.20 4.59
C VAL A 23 8.97 2.77 3.69
N ASP A 24 10.23 2.68 4.12
CA ASP A 24 11.39 3.03 3.29
C ASP A 24 11.47 2.19 2.01
N GLU A 25 11.14 0.89 2.03
CA GLU A 25 11.17 0.06 0.82
C GLU A 25 10.12 0.49 -0.22
N ALA A 26 8.89 0.80 0.19
CA ALA A 26 7.87 1.31 -0.72
C ALA A 26 8.26 2.68 -1.29
N VAL A 27 8.95 3.50 -0.50
CA VAL A 27 9.53 4.78 -0.94
C VAL A 27 10.68 4.56 -1.92
N ASP A 28 11.53 3.56 -1.70
CA ASP A 28 12.62 3.17 -2.60
C ASP A 28 12.08 2.70 -3.96
N VAL A 29 11.00 1.90 -3.98
CA VAL A 29 10.32 1.48 -5.23
C VAL A 29 9.77 2.68 -6.00
N ILE A 30 9.14 3.63 -5.31
CA ILE A 30 8.60 4.84 -5.94
C ILE A 30 9.73 5.75 -6.46
N ARG A 31 10.80 5.91 -5.69
CA ARG A 31 11.98 6.69 -6.10
C ARG A 31 12.61 6.06 -7.34
N LEU A 32 12.85 4.76 -7.34
CA LEU A 32 13.41 4.05 -8.49
C LEU A 32 12.49 4.16 -9.71
N SER A 33 11.18 4.05 -9.53
CA SER A 33 10.19 4.24 -10.60
C SER A 33 10.35 5.60 -11.28
N LYS A 34 10.60 6.66 -10.50
CA LYS A 34 10.86 8.01 -11.02
C LYS A 34 12.20 8.07 -11.76
N GLU A 35 13.27 7.56 -11.16
CA GLU A 35 14.61 7.52 -11.77
C GLU A 35 14.62 6.78 -13.11
N ILE A 36 13.94 5.63 -13.18
CA ILE A 36 13.80 4.86 -14.42
C ILE A 36 12.96 5.63 -15.44
N GLY A 37 11.90 6.30 -15.01
CA GLY A 37 11.11 7.16 -15.90
C GLY A 37 11.95 8.28 -16.54
N GLU A 38 12.80 8.95 -15.75
CA GLU A 38 13.72 9.98 -16.21
C GLU A 38 14.81 9.41 -17.14
N GLU A 39 15.42 8.28 -16.78
CA GLU A 39 16.43 7.63 -17.62
C GLU A 39 15.87 7.13 -18.96
N VAL A 40 14.64 6.61 -18.97
CA VAL A 40 13.94 6.24 -20.20
C VAL A 40 13.65 7.47 -21.07
N LEU A 41 13.22 8.58 -20.47
CA LEU A 41 13.01 9.85 -21.21
C LEU A 41 14.32 10.32 -21.86
N ASN A 42 15.39 10.39 -21.07
CA ASN A 42 16.72 10.78 -21.55
C ASN A 42 17.25 9.84 -22.65
N SER A 43 16.84 8.55 -22.62
CA SER A 43 17.20 7.57 -23.65
C SER A 43 16.52 7.85 -25.00
N TRP A 44 15.29 8.39 -25.00
CA TRP A 44 14.58 8.76 -26.22
C TRP A 44 15.23 9.95 -26.93
N ASP A 45 15.77 10.93 -26.20
CA ASP A 45 16.43 12.12 -26.76
C ASP A 45 17.67 11.76 -27.59
N VAL A 46 18.31 10.64 -27.26
CA VAL A 46 19.49 10.11 -27.94
C VAL A 46 19.17 9.58 -29.35
N LEU A 47 17.91 9.27 -29.65
CA LEU A 47 17.51 8.55 -30.87
C LEU A 47 17.19 9.43 -32.08
N GLY A 48 17.18 10.76 -31.94
CA GLY A 48 17.02 11.69 -33.07
C GLY A 48 15.78 11.44 -33.96
N ARG A 49 15.78 12.04 -35.16
CA ARG A 49 14.70 11.86 -36.17
C ARG A 49 14.79 10.48 -36.84
N PRO A 50 13.66 9.88 -37.26
CA PRO A 50 13.63 8.56 -37.90
C PRO A 50 14.46 8.53 -39.19
N PHE A 51 15.19 7.43 -39.39
CA PHE A 51 15.95 7.17 -40.61
C PHE A 51 15.09 6.37 -41.60
N ASN A 52 14.84 6.94 -42.77
CA ASN A 52 14.28 6.21 -43.91
C ASN A 52 15.40 5.39 -44.57
N SER A 53 15.74 4.22 -44.02
CA SER A 53 16.61 3.25 -44.72
C SER A 53 15.75 2.16 -45.34
N SER A 54 15.39 2.33 -46.61
CA SER A 54 14.69 1.34 -47.44
C SER A 54 15.62 0.27 -48.03
N SER A 55 16.87 0.18 -47.59
CA SER A 55 17.85 -0.79 -48.09
C SER A 55 18.53 -1.52 -46.94
N GLY A 56 18.53 -2.85 -47.02
CA GLY A 56 19.06 -3.79 -46.00
C GLY A 56 20.57 -3.77 -45.80
N VAL A 57 21.22 -2.62 -45.92
CA VAL A 57 22.63 -2.43 -45.58
C VAL A 57 22.71 -2.04 -44.10
N GLU A 58 23.38 -2.85 -43.29
CA GLU A 58 23.70 -2.50 -41.90
C GLU A 58 24.63 -1.27 -41.88
N LEU A 59 24.06 -0.09 -41.74
CA LEU A 59 24.83 1.13 -41.56
C LEU A 59 25.54 1.06 -40.19
N PRO A 60 26.85 1.41 -40.09
CA PRO A 60 27.61 1.43 -38.84
C PRO A 60 26.96 2.26 -37.71
N PHE A 61 26.02 3.13 -38.07
CA PHE A 61 25.23 3.96 -37.18
C PHE A 61 24.17 3.18 -36.41
N ILE A 62 23.54 2.15 -37.00
CA ILE A 62 22.51 1.33 -36.34
C ILE A 62 23.13 0.59 -35.15
N ARG A 63 24.25 -0.12 -35.37
CA ARG A 63 25.00 -0.81 -34.31
C ARG A 63 25.49 0.13 -33.21
N ARG A 64 25.81 1.40 -33.52
CA ARG A 64 26.18 2.40 -32.49
C ARG A 64 25.00 2.81 -31.61
N HIS A 65 23.84 3.08 -32.20
CA HIS A 65 22.65 3.47 -31.45
C HIS A 65 22.11 2.30 -30.63
N GLU A 66 22.07 1.09 -31.21
CA GLU A 66 21.71 -0.14 -30.51
C GLU A 66 22.56 -0.36 -29.25
N ARG A 67 23.89 -0.34 -29.38
CA ARG A 67 24.81 -0.48 -28.23
C ARG A 67 24.58 0.58 -27.16
N ARG A 68 24.25 1.81 -27.57
CA ARG A 68 23.99 2.90 -26.62
C ARG A 68 22.69 2.69 -25.86
N VAL A 69 21.63 2.25 -26.55
CA VAL A 69 20.33 1.91 -25.96
C VAL A 69 20.47 0.73 -25.00
N LEU A 70 21.13 -0.36 -25.43
CA LEU A 70 21.38 -1.53 -24.59
C LEU A 70 22.27 -1.22 -23.39
N ALA A 71 23.25 -0.32 -23.52
CA ALA A 71 24.06 0.12 -22.39
C ALA A 71 23.24 0.87 -21.33
N ARG A 72 22.30 1.73 -21.73
CA ARG A 72 21.37 2.42 -20.82
C ARG A 72 20.41 1.44 -20.16
N LEU A 73 19.85 0.50 -20.94
CA LEU A 73 19.05 -0.59 -20.39
C LEU A 73 19.82 -1.40 -19.34
N GLY A 74 21.10 -1.69 -19.58
CA GLY A 74 21.95 -2.36 -18.60
C GLY A 74 22.16 -1.57 -17.31
N GLN A 75 22.13 -0.24 -17.36
CA GLN A 75 22.17 0.58 -16.13
C GLN A 75 20.85 0.49 -15.37
N VAL A 76 19.72 0.59 -16.08
CA VAL A 76 18.37 0.43 -15.51
C VAL A 76 18.19 -0.95 -14.88
N ALA A 77 18.55 -2.02 -15.58
CA ALA A 77 18.44 -3.40 -15.09
C ALA A 77 19.23 -3.60 -13.79
N ARG A 78 20.48 -3.10 -13.71
CA ARG A 78 21.27 -3.16 -12.47
C ARG A 78 20.64 -2.38 -11.31
N ALA A 79 19.97 -1.26 -11.58
CA ALA A 79 19.29 -0.49 -10.55
C ALA A 79 18.06 -1.25 -10.01
N ILE A 80 17.33 -1.92 -10.90
CA ILE A 80 16.21 -2.80 -10.56
C ILE A 80 16.69 -3.99 -9.73
N GLU A 81 17.76 -4.68 -10.15
CA GLU A 81 18.31 -5.84 -9.42
C GLU A 81 18.67 -5.51 -7.96
N ARG A 82 19.29 -4.35 -7.72
CA ARG A 82 19.61 -3.92 -6.34
C ARG A 82 18.39 -3.67 -5.47
N LEU A 83 17.29 -3.23 -6.08
CA LEU A 83 16.03 -3.04 -5.36
C LEU A 83 15.34 -4.38 -5.11
N GLU A 84 15.38 -5.27 -6.10
CA GLU A 84 14.86 -6.64 -5.98
C GLU A 84 15.47 -7.38 -4.79
N GLU A 85 16.79 -7.33 -4.65
CA GLU A 85 17.50 -7.95 -3.52
C GLU A 85 17.01 -7.45 -2.15
N LYS A 86 16.61 -6.18 -2.06
CA LYS A 86 16.05 -5.61 -0.82
C LYS A 86 14.61 -6.09 -0.59
N VAL A 87 13.76 -6.02 -1.62
CA VAL A 87 12.35 -6.44 -1.52
C VAL A 87 12.24 -7.94 -1.21
N GLU A 88 13.12 -8.76 -1.78
CA GLU A 88 13.09 -10.21 -1.56
C GLU A 88 13.79 -10.65 -0.26
N GLN A 89 14.44 -9.74 0.49
CA GLN A 89 15.29 -10.08 1.63
C GLN A 89 14.59 -10.94 2.69
N ASN A 90 13.31 -10.68 2.96
CA ASN A 90 12.54 -11.42 3.96
C ASN A 90 11.81 -12.63 3.35
N GLY A 91 11.74 -12.76 2.03
CA GLY A 91 11.12 -13.87 1.30
C GLY A 91 9.67 -14.15 1.66
N ALA A 92 8.95 -13.18 2.24
CA ALA A 92 7.63 -13.43 2.82
C ALA A 92 6.56 -13.62 1.74
N VAL A 93 6.58 -12.81 0.68
CA VAL A 93 5.76 -13.05 -0.51
C VAL A 93 6.07 -14.40 -1.15
N ALA A 94 7.34 -14.79 -1.27
CA ALA A 94 7.72 -16.10 -1.82
C ALA A 94 7.17 -17.26 -0.96
N ARG A 95 7.28 -17.18 0.36
CA ARG A 95 6.66 -18.16 1.28
C ARG A 95 5.14 -18.15 1.20
N LEU A 96 4.52 -16.98 1.03
CA LEU A 96 3.07 -16.88 0.84
C LEU A 96 2.65 -17.57 -0.45
N LEU A 97 3.34 -17.31 -1.57
CA LEU A 97 3.07 -17.95 -2.86
C LEU A 97 3.34 -19.47 -2.84
N ALA A 98 4.35 -19.92 -2.09
CA ALA A 98 4.70 -21.33 -1.95
C ALA A 98 3.85 -22.09 -0.91
N GLY A 99 3.23 -21.38 0.04
CA GLY A 99 2.52 -21.98 1.17
C GLY A 99 1.24 -22.69 0.76
N THR A 100 1.15 -23.99 1.04
CA THR A 100 0.01 -24.88 0.79
C THR A 100 -0.92 -24.99 2.01
N GLY A 101 -1.28 -23.85 2.61
CA GLY A 101 -2.26 -23.82 3.70
C GLY A 101 -3.70 -23.95 3.17
N ARG A 102 -4.65 -24.35 4.02
CA ARG A 102 -6.10 -24.21 3.71
C ARG A 102 -6.40 -22.72 3.62
N ARG A 103 -6.36 -22.12 2.43
CA ARG A 103 -6.81 -20.74 2.17
C ARG A 103 -8.23 -20.72 1.64
N GLU A 104 -8.84 -19.54 1.59
CA GLU A 104 -10.00 -19.38 0.72
C GLU A 104 -9.57 -19.79 -0.71
N THR A 105 -10.32 -20.70 -1.35
CA THR A 105 -10.00 -21.24 -2.68
C THR A 105 -9.77 -20.15 -3.71
N ARG A 106 -10.50 -19.04 -3.60
CA ARG A 106 -10.34 -17.87 -4.48
C ARG A 106 -8.99 -17.19 -4.32
N LEU A 107 -8.54 -16.96 -3.08
CA LEU A 107 -7.25 -16.34 -2.81
C LEU A 107 -6.11 -17.24 -3.30
N GLU A 108 -6.20 -18.55 -3.06
CA GLU A 108 -5.19 -19.52 -3.51
C GLU A 108 -5.03 -19.51 -5.03
N LEU A 109 -6.14 -19.54 -5.78
CA LEU A 109 -6.12 -19.46 -7.24
C LEU A 109 -5.50 -18.15 -7.76
N ARG A 110 -5.82 -17.02 -7.11
CA ARG A 110 -5.27 -15.70 -7.47
C ARG A 110 -3.78 -15.60 -7.17
N LEU A 111 -3.32 -16.16 -6.04
CA LEU A 111 -1.91 -16.19 -5.68
C LEU A 111 -1.12 -17.09 -6.64
N HIS A 112 -1.66 -18.26 -7.01
CA HIS A 112 -1.03 -19.13 -8.00
C HIS A 112 -0.93 -18.45 -9.38
N GLU A 113 -2.00 -17.79 -9.83
CA GLU A 113 -1.97 -17.02 -11.08
C GLU A 113 -0.95 -15.87 -11.02
N LEU A 114 -0.90 -15.13 -9.90
CA LEU A 114 0.09 -14.08 -9.71
C LEU A 114 1.52 -14.63 -9.77
N GLY A 115 1.79 -15.75 -9.08
CA GLY A 115 3.10 -16.40 -9.07
C GLY A 115 3.58 -16.80 -10.47
N ASP A 116 2.71 -17.40 -11.29
CA ASP A 116 3.01 -17.75 -12.69
C ASP A 116 3.33 -16.50 -13.53
N LEU A 117 2.52 -15.44 -13.41
CA LEU A 117 2.73 -14.19 -14.14
C LEU A 117 4.05 -13.50 -13.76
N LEU A 118 4.33 -13.37 -12.46
CA LEU A 118 5.58 -12.78 -11.97
C LEU A 118 6.80 -13.58 -12.43
N SER A 119 6.71 -14.91 -12.40
CA SER A 119 7.79 -15.81 -12.85
C SER A 119 8.11 -15.63 -14.33
N ARG A 120 7.09 -15.43 -15.18
CA ARG A 120 7.27 -15.18 -16.61
C ARG A 120 7.90 -13.82 -16.89
N VAL A 121 7.48 -12.77 -16.17
CA VAL A 121 8.10 -11.43 -16.27
C VAL A 121 9.57 -11.50 -15.85
N ALA A 122 9.88 -12.19 -14.75
CA ALA A 122 11.25 -12.40 -14.28
C ALA A 122 12.10 -13.24 -15.26
N ALA A 123 11.51 -14.21 -15.95
CA ALA A 123 12.20 -14.95 -17.00
C ALA A 123 12.54 -14.07 -18.21
N ALA A 124 11.61 -13.23 -18.66
CA ALA A 124 11.84 -12.28 -19.75
C ALA A 124 12.91 -11.24 -19.38
N GLU A 125 12.91 -10.76 -18.13
CA GLU A 125 13.92 -9.83 -17.61
C GLU A 125 15.32 -10.44 -17.64
N ARG A 126 15.47 -11.68 -17.15
CA ARG A 126 16.75 -12.41 -17.22
C ARG A 126 17.23 -12.58 -18.66
N GLN A 127 16.34 -12.94 -19.57
CA GLN A 127 16.65 -13.06 -20.99
C GLN A 127 17.14 -11.73 -21.59
N MET A 128 16.49 -10.61 -21.25
CA MET A 128 16.91 -9.28 -21.67
C MET A 128 18.30 -8.91 -21.14
N ARG A 129 18.62 -9.27 -19.89
CA ARG A 129 19.95 -9.05 -19.32
C ARG A 129 21.04 -9.82 -20.05
N ASP A 130 20.77 -11.08 -20.38
CA ASP A 130 21.70 -11.88 -21.19
C ASP A 130 21.91 -11.23 -22.55
N TYR A 131 20.87 -10.64 -23.14
CA TYR A 131 20.98 -9.90 -24.39
C TYR A 131 21.81 -8.63 -24.30
N VAL A 132 21.67 -7.88 -23.20
CA VAL A 132 22.54 -6.72 -22.93
C VAL A 132 24.00 -7.15 -22.77
N ARG A 133 24.27 -8.30 -22.14
CA ARG A 133 25.62 -8.84 -21.94
C ARG A 133 26.24 -9.30 -23.27
N LEU A 134 25.48 -10.02 -24.09
CA LEU A 134 25.91 -10.61 -25.36
C LEU A 134 25.66 -9.69 -26.57
N GLN A 135 25.40 -8.39 -26.35
CA GLN A 135 25.03 -7.42 -27.39
C GLN A 135 26.02 -7.28 -28.57
N ARG A 136 27.23 -7.83 -28.46
CA ARG A 136 28.22 -7.81 -29.56
C ARG A 136 28.15 -9.05 -30.45
N GLU A 137 27.58 -10.13 -29.94
CA GLU A 137 27.56 -11.47 -30.54
C GLU A 137 26.16 -11.84 -31.04
N LEU A 138 25.12 -11.22 -30.49
CA LEU A 138 23.75 -11.52 -30.86
C LEU A 138 23.38 -11.00 -32.25
N GLU A 139 22.60 -11.82 -32.95
CA GLU A 139 21.98 -11.47 -34.21
C GLU A 139 20.87 -10.45 -34.01
N ARG A 140 20.75 -9.54 -34.98
CA ARG A 140 19.71 -8.49 -34.97
C ARG A 140 18.30 -9.08 -34.95
N SER A 141 18.07 -10.19 -35.64
CA SER A 141 16.77 -10.87 -35.65
C SER A 141 16.35 -11.28 -34.24
N THR A 142 17.26 -11.82 -33.44
CA THR A 142 16.98 -12.24 -32.05
C THR A 142 16.54 -11.06 -31.18
N LEU A 143 17.24 -9.93 -31.26
CA LEU A 143 16.87 -8.72 -30.51
C LEU A 143 15.55 -8.13 -31.00
N GLN A 144 15.32 -8.14 -32.31
CA GLN A 144 14.09 -7.64 -32.91
C GLN A 144 12.88 -8.50 -32.52
N ASP A 145 13.01 -9.83 -32.52
CA ASP A 145 11.94 -10.76 -32.18
C ASP A 145 11.57 -10.63 -30.69
N PHE A 146 12.56 -10.50 -29.82
CA PHE A 146 12.33 -10.22 -28.40
C PHE A 146 11.65 -8.88 -28.17
N ALA A 147 12.11 -7.83 -28.86
CA ALA A 147 11.51 -6.50 -28.77
C ALA A 147 10.06 -6.51 -29.26
N ALA A 148 9.78 -7.21 -30.37
CA ALA A 148 8.43 -7.38 -30.89
C ALA A 148 7.54 -8.15 -29.91
N TRP A 149 8.05 -9.21 -29.27
CA TRP A 149 7.33 -9.94 -28.23
C TRP A 149 7.00 -9.05 -27.01
N CYS A 150 7.94 -8.23 -26.55
CA CYS A 150 7.72 -7.35 -25.39
C CYS A 150 6.56 -6.37 -25.57
N VAL A 151 6.32 -5.94 -26.81
CA VAL A 151 5.33 -4.91 -27.15
C VAL A 151 4.14 -5.43 -27.96
N SER A 152 4.06 -6.75 -28.14
CA SER A 152 2.95 -7.40 -28.85
C SER A 152 1.62 -7.17 -28.13
N HIS A 153 0.50 -7.26 -28.85
CA HIS A 153 -0.84 -7.20 -28.27
C HIS A 153 -1.36 -8.58 -27.84
N GLU A 154 -0.54 -9.61 -27.97
CA GLU A 154 -0.94 -10.97 -27.60
C GLU A 154 -1.08 -11.12 -26.08
N PRO A 155 -2.11 -11.85 -25.58
CA PRO A 155 -2.29 -12.03 -24.14
C PRO A 155 -1.14 -12.74 -23.41
N ARG A 156 -0.29 -13.47 -24.15
CA ARG A 156 0.88 -14.19 -23.62
C ARG A 156 2.19 -13.40 -23.75
N ALA A 157 2.15 -12.25 -24.42
CA ALA A 157 3.26 -11.33 -24.52
C ALA A 157 3.44 -10.55 -23.21
N LEU A 158 4.61 -9.94 -23.01
CA LEU A 158 4.92 -9.18 -21.79
C LEU A 158 3.83 -8.18 -21.40
N SER A 159 3.34 -7.39 -22.35
CA SER A 159 2.23 -6.43 -22.16
C SER A 159 0.99 -7.11 -21.55
N GLY A 160 0.55 -8.23 -22.12
CA GLY A 160 -0.60 -9.00 -21.66
C GLY A 160 -0.36 -9.65 -20.29
N LEU A 161 0.86 -10.07 -19.98
CA LEU A 161 1.22 -10.57 -18.65
C LEU A 161 1.03 -9.48 -17.59
N LEU A 162 1.53 -8.27 -17.84
CA LEU A 162 1.40 -7.14 -16.92
C LEU A 162 -0.05 -6.66 -16.79
N GLU A 163 -0.82 -6.67 -17.87
CA GLU A 163 -2.26 -6.40 -17.83
C GLU A 163 -3.01 -7.39 -16.93
N ARG A 164 -2.63 -8.67 -16.97
CA ARG A 164 -3.19 -9.70 -16.09
C ARG A 164 -2.77 -9.50 -14.63
N VAL A 165 -1.50 -9.15 -14.36
CA VAL A 165 -1.04 -8.78 -13.00
C VAL A 165 -1.89 -7.62 -12.47
N HIS A 166 -2.09 -6.58 -13.28
CA HIS A 166 -2.93 -5.45 -12.90
C HIS A 166 -4.38 -5.85 -12.60
N ALA A 167 -4.97 -6.73 -13.41
CA ALA A 167 -6.33 -7.23 -13.21
C ALA A 167 -6.47 -8.05 -11.91
N LEU A 168 -5.41 -8.69 -11.42
CA LEU A 168 -5.42 -9.37 -10.11
C LEU A 168 -5.46 -8.37 -8.96
N VAL A 169 -4.73 -7.26 -9.07
CA VAL A 169 -4.74 -6.18 -8.07
C VAL A 169 -6.07 -5.42 -8.09
N ARG A 170 -6.58 -5.11 -9.29
CA ARG A 170 -7.81 -4.36 -9.48
C ARG A 170 -8.65 -4.98 -10.61
N PRO A 171 -9.53 -5.93 -10.27
CA PRO A 171 -10.35 -6.61 -11.27
C PRO A 171 -11.22 -5.64 -12.07
N PRO A 172 -11.29 -5.79 -13.41
CA PRO A 172 -12.32 -5.11 -14.19
C PRO A 172 -13.69 -5.63 -13.75
N HIS A 173 -14.68 -4.76 -13.59
CA HIS A 173 -16.02 -5.15 -13.11
C HIS A 173 -16.01 -5.86 -11.74
N GLN A 174 -15.57 -5.15 -10.70
CA GLN A 174 -15.45 -5.67 -9.32
C GLN A 174 -16.70 -6.37 -8.79
N TYR A 175 -17.91 -5.99 -9.22
CA TYR A 175 -19.16 -6.65 -8.83
C TYR A 175 -19.31 -8.08 -9.37
N LEU A 176 -18.68 -8.39 -10.51
CA LEU A 176 -18.73 -9.71 -11.16
C LEU A 176 -17.48 -10.52 -10.83
N LEU A 177 -16.30 -9.92 -11.00
CA LEU A 177 -15.01 -10.60 -10.84
C LEU A 177 -14.48 -10.58 -9.40
N GLY A 178 -15.22 -9.92 -8.51
CA GLY A 178 -14.97 -9.77 -7.08
C GLY A 178 -13.80 -8.86 -6.72
N ARG A 179 -13.28 -9.07 -5.52
CA ARG A 179 -12.26 -8.25 -4.87
C ARG A 179 -10.86 -8.52 -5.45
N GLY A 180 -9.99 -7.52 -5.34
CA GLY A 180 -8.59 -7.63 -5.73
C GLY A 180 -7.78 -8.48 -4.76
N ILE A 181 -6.62 -8.97 -5.21
CA ILE A 181 -5.80 -9.91 -4.44
C ILE A 181 -5.34 -9.34 -3.09
N LEU A 182 -4.97 -8.05 -3.03
CA LEU A 182 -4.55 -7.40 -1.78
C LEU A 182 -5.69 -7.36 -0.76
N GLN A 183 -6.92 -7.16 -1.22
CA GLN A 183 -8.10 -7.15 -0.35
C GLN A 183 -8.43 -8.57 0.14
N LEU A 184 -8.38 -9.56 -0.74
CA LEU A 184 -8.56 -10.97 -0.36
C LEU A 184 -7.48 -11.43 0.65
N MET A 185 -6.24 -10.99 0.47
CA MET A 185 -5.16 -11.25 1.43
C MET A 185 -5.47 -10.64 2.80
N LEU A 186 -5.93 -9.38 2.85
CA LEU A 186 -6.25 -8.74 4.13
C LEU A 186 -7.36 -9.50 4.86
N GLU A 187 -8.42 -9.88 4.15
CA GLU A 187 -9.56 -10.63 4.70
C GLU A 187 -9.11 -11.98 5.27
N ASP A 188 -8.27 -12.73 4.53
CA ASP A 188 -7.72 -14.01 4.98
C ASP A 188 -6.85 -13.86 6.24
N LEU A 189 -6.06 -12.78 6.33
CA LEU A 189 -5.20 -12.48 7.47
C LEU A 189 -5.97 -12.00 8.71
N GLU A 190 -7.11 -11.32 8.52
CA GLU A 190 -8.01 -10.92 9.62
C GLU A 190 -8.74 -12.15 10.21
N GLU A 191 -9.11 -13.12 9.38
CA GLU A 191 -9.81 -14.34 9.82
C GLU A 191 -8.85 -15.38 10.44
N ARG A 192 -7.60 -15.51 9.93
CA ARG A 192 -6.60 -16.46 10.43
C ARG A 192 -5.52 -15.77 11.27
N HIS A 193 -5.88 -15.47 12.52
CA HIS A 193 -4.96 -14.98 13.54
C HIS A 193 -3.66 -15.80 13.79
N PRO A 194 -3.57 -17.15 13.59
CA PRO A 194 -2.34 -17.88 13.94
C PRO A 194 -1.24 -17.92 12.85
N ASP A 195 -1.55 -17.71 11.56
CA ASP A 195 -0.55 -17.87 10.46
C ASP A 195 0.37 -16.65 10.30
N VAL A 196 -0.07 -15.49 10.81
CA VAL A 196 0.71 -14.23 10.84
C VAL A 196 2.02 -14.40 11.63
N CYS A 197 2.04 -15.29 12.62
CA CYS A 197 3.19 -15.56 13.47
C CYS A 197 4.34 -16.28 12.74
N GLU A 198 4.06 -17.10 11.73
CA GLU A 198 5.10 -17.84 10.98
C GLU A 198 5.86 -16.94 10.00
N LEU A 199 5.20 -15.91 9.47
CA LEU A 199 5.79 -14.97 8.53
C LEU A 199 6.61 -13.86 9.22
N GLN A 200 6.51 -13.73 10.55
CA GLN A 200 7.11 -12.66 11.36
C GLN A 200 6.81 -11.24 10.88
N LEU A 201 5.71 -11.05 10.15
CA LEU A 201 5.27 -9.77 9.60
C LEU A 201 3.85 -9.48 10.05
N SER A 202 3.54 -8.21 10.31
CA SER A 202 2.15 -7.78 10.45
C SER A 202 1.41 -7.96 9.11
N PRO A 203 0.07 -8.13 9.13
CA PRO A 203 -0.72 -8.22 7.90
C PRO A 203 -0.48 -7.05 6.95
N HIS A 204 -0.30 -5.86 7.51
CA HIS A 204 -0.04 -4.64 6.74
C HIS A 204 1.33 -4.66 6.07
N GLN A 205 2.37 -5.14 6.76
CA GLN A 205 3.69 -5.31 6.15
C GLN A 205 3.66 -6.32 5.01
N LEU A 206 2.94 -7.43 5.16
CA LEU A 206 2.79 -8.42 4.10
C LEU A 206 2.06 -7.85 2.86
N ILE A 207 1.06 -6.99 3.06
CA ILE A 207 0.40 -6.27 1.96
C ILE A 207 1.37 -5.31 1.26
N TYR A 208 2.21 -4.60 2.00
CA TYR A 208 3.25 -3.74 1.40
C TYR A 208 4.31 -4.55 0.66
N ASP A 209 4.73 -5.69 1.20
CA ASP A 209 5.70 -6.58 0.55
C ASP A 209 5.16 -7.11 -0.79
N MET A 210 3.88 -7.50 -0.80
CA MET A 210 3.17 -7.90 -2.01
C MET A 210 3.07 -6.74 -3.01
N TYR A 211 2.76 -5.52 -2.55
CA TYR A 211 2.75 -4.33 -3.40
C TYR A 211 4.13 -4.02 -4.00
N ASN A 212 5.20 -4.13 -3.22
CA ASN A 212 6.57 -3.91 -3.68
C ASN A 212 6.94 -4.94 -4.76
N THR A 213 6.63 -6.21 -4.53
CA THR A 213 6.85 -7.31 -5.50
C THR A 213 6.13 -7.06 -6.83
N ILE A 214 4.84 -6.68 -6.76
CA ILE A 214 4.04 -6.40 -7.96
C ILE A 214 4.57 -5.16 -8.69
N SER A 215 4.93 -4.11 -7.95
CA SER A 215 5.47 -2.87 -8.51
C SER A 215 6.81 -3.11 -9.19
N LEU A 216 7.65 -3.98 -8.63
CA LEU A 216 8.92 -4.37 -9.23
C LEU A 216 8.73 -5.08 -10.58
N ALA A 217 7.74 -5.98 -10.68
CA ALA A 217 7.40 -6.61 -11.95
C ALA A 217 6.88 -5.60 -12.99
N GLU A 218 6.07 -4.62 -12.57
CA GLU A 218 5.61 -3.53 -13.45
C GLU A 218 6.76 -2.65 -13.93
N ILE A 219 7.72 -2.32 -13.05
CA ILE A 219 8.93 -1.54 -13.42
C ILE A 219 9.78 -2.31 -14.45
N LYS A 220 10.03 -3.60 -14.20
CA LYS A 220 10.75 -4.49 -15.14
C LYS A 220 10.07 -4.52 -16.50
N GLY A 221 8.76 -4.74 -16.48
CA GLY A 221 7.91 -4.74 -17.67
C GLY A 221 7.98 -3.44 -18.45
N TYR A 222 7.77 -2.31 -17.76
CA TYR A 222 7.84 -0.97 -18.34
C TYR A 222 9.19 -0.70 -19.01
N ALA A 223 10.30 -0.98 -18.32
CA ALA A 223 11.63 -0.80 -18.87
C ALA A 223 11.82 -1.63 -20.14
N MET A 224 11.53 -2.94 -20.09
CA MET A 224 11.65 -3.83 -21.25
C MET A 224 10.82 -3.33 -22.45
N MET A 225 9.58 -2.89 -22.24
CA MET A 225 8.72 -2.35 -23.31
C MET A 225 9.28 -1.06 -23.91
N GLN A 226 9.75 -0.12 -23.09
CA GLN A 226 10.28 1.16 -23.57
C GLN A 226 11.53 0.98 -24.42
N PHE A 227 12.47 0.18 -23.94
CA PHE A 227 13.69 -0.15 -24.68
C PHE A 227 13.38 -0.97 -25.94
N SER A 228 12.33 -1.80 -25.93
CA SER A 228 11.87 -2.52 -27.12
C SER A 228 11.35 -1.58 -28.21
N TRP A 229 10.55 -0.57 -27.86
CA TRP A 229 10.13 0.46 -28.82
C TRP A 229 11.31 1.23 -29.43
N MET A 230 12.33 1.54 -28.62
CA MET A 230 13.56 2.16 -29.08
C MET A 230 14.32 1.28 -30.08
N LEU A 231 14.47 -0.02 -29.77
CA LEU A 231 15.14 -0.98 -30.65
C LEU A 231 14.39 -1.13 -31.98
N LEU A 232 13.08 -1.30 -31.95
CA LEU A 232 12.26 -1.40 -33.16
C LEU A 232 12.35 -0.14 -34.03
N LYS A 233 12.46 1.05 -33.41
CA LYS A 233 12.72 2.30 -34.13
C LYS A 233 14.10 2.34 -34.77
N ILE A 234 15.16 1.96 -34.04
CA ILE A 234 16.52 1.86 -34.59
C ILE A 234 16.57 0.88 -35.77
N TYR A 235 15.77 -0.19 -35.71
CA TYR A 235 15.66 -1.18 -36.76
C TYR A 235 14.76 -0.75 -37.93
N GLY A 236 14.24 0.47 -37.93
CA GLY A 236 13.44 1.02 -39.03
C GLY A 236 12.06 0.37 -39.17
N LYS A 237 11.50 -0.19 -38.09
CA LYS A 237 10.16 -0.83 -38.11
C LYS A 237 9.02 0.17 -37.94
N GLY A 238 9.30 1.37 -37.41
CA GLY A 238 8.31 2.42 -37.17
C GLY A 238 8.85 3.52 -36.26
N ASN A 239 8.06 4.58 -36.02
CA ASN A 239 8.47 5.68 -35.14
C ASN A 239 8.22 5.37 -33.66
N TYR A 240 7.15 4.65 -33.34
CA TYR A 240 6.80 4.13 -32.00
C TYR A 240 6.77 5.13 -30.83
N THR A 241 6.89 6.44 -31.09
CA THR A 241 6.93 7.48 -30.05
C THR A 241 5.58 7.61 -29.36
N GLN A 242 4.48 7.43 -30.10
CA GLN A 242 3.13 7.51 -29.54
C GLN A 242 2.84 6.29 -28.66
N GLU A 243 3.21 5.11 -29.13
CA GLU A 243 3.06 3.83 -28.43
C GLU A 243 3.89 3.83 -27.15
N ALA A 244 5.11 4.37 -27.20
CA ALA A 244 5.94 4.56 -26.01
C ALA A 244 5.32 5.54 -25.01
N SER A 245 4.71 6.65 -25.48
CA SER A 245 3.98 7.60 -24.62
C SER A 245 2.77 6.95 -23.95
N LEU A 246 1.94 6.24 -24.72
CA LEU A 246 0.78 5.53 -24.20
C LEU A 246 1.18 4.42 -23.21
N THR A 247 2.30 3.75 -23.44
CA THR A 247 2.86 2.76 -22.50
C THR A 247 3.24 3.42 -21.17
N ARG A 248 3.82 4.63 -21.21
CA ARG A 248 4.17 5.41 -20.02
C ARG A 248 2.94 5.84 -19.24
N GLU A 249 1.92 6.36 -19.91
CA GLU A 249 0.66 6.76 -19.27
C GLU A 249 -0.01 5.57 -18.58
N ARG A 250 -0.10 4.43 -19.27
CA ARG A 250 -0.64 3.19 -18.70
C ARG A 250 0.17 2.70 -17.50
N TYR A 251 1.49 2.81 -17.53
CA TYR A 251 2.35 2.44 -16.40
C TYR A 251 2.08 3.32 -15.17
N VAL A 252 2.02 4.65 -15.35
CA VAL A 252 1.72 5.60 -14.27
C VAL A 252 0.34 5.31 -13.66
N GLU A 253 -0.66 5.08 -14.51
CA GLU A 253 -2.01 4.76 -14.07
C GLU A 253 -2.07 3.46 -13.27
N ARG A 254 -1.47 2.38 -13.77
CA ARG A 254 -1.46 1.07 -13.09
C ARG A 254 -0.73 1.12 -11.75
N THR A 255 0.42 1.77 -11.70
CA THR A 255 1.21 1.94 -10.48
C THR A 255 0.45 2.76 -9.43
N ALA A 256 -0.18 3.86 -9.83
CA ALA A 256 -0.99 4.68 -8.93
C ALA A 256 -2.19 3.90 -8.37
N ARG A 257 -2.86 3.09 -9.20
CA ARG A 257 -3.98 2.25 -8.78
C ARG A 257 -3.55 1.14 -7.83
N ALA A 258 -2.42 0.49 -8.09
CA ALA A 258 -1.87 -0.54 -7.19
C ALA A 258 -1.47 0.06 -5.84
N ALA A 259 -0.82 1.22 -5.84
CA ALA A 259 -0.47 1.95 -4.62
C ALA A 259 -1.71 2.37 -3.82
N ALA A 260 -2.76 2.84 -4.50
CA ALA A 260 -4.02 3.18 -3.85
C ALA A 260 -4.72 1.95 -3.24
N ALA A 261 -4.68 0.81 -3.91
CA ALA A 261 -5.21 -0.45 -3.38
C ALA A 261 -4.43 -0.87 -2.12
N ALA A 262 -3.10 -0.95 -2.18
CA ALA A 262 -2.26 -1.29 -1.03
C ALA A 262 -2.51 -0.34 0.16
N ARG A 263 -2.50 0.97 -0.09
CA ARG A 263 -2.76 1.99 0.95
C ARG A 263 -4.10 1.80 1.65
N ARG A 264 -5.16 1.54 0.88
CA ARG A 264 -6.51 1.33 1.42
C ARG A 264 -6.56 0.15 2.40
N GLU A 265 -5.88 -0.93 2.06
CA GLU A 265 -5.84 -2.16 2.86
C GLU A 265 -4.83 -2.07 4.04
N THR A 266 -3.96 -1.05 4.06
CA THR A 266 -2.94 -0.83 5.13
C THR A 266 -3.30 0.29 6.11
N TYR A 267 -4.50 0.87 6.03
CA TYR A 267 -4.93 1.86 7.02
C TYR A 267 -5.91 1.22 8.00
N ALA A 268 -5.41 0.73 9.13
CA ALA A 268 -6.24 0.55 10.31
C ALA A 268 -6.58 1.92 10.88
N GLN A 269 -7.77 2.44 10.54
CA GLN A 269 -8.26 3.63 11.22
C GLN A 269 -8.50 3.27 12.69
N VAL A 270 -7.67 3.80 13.60
CA VAL A 270 -7.96 3.71 15.03
C VAL A 270 -9.13 4.66 15.33
N THR A 271 -10.33 4.17 15.07
CA THR A 271 -11.55 4.87 15.44
C THR A 271 -11.71 4.75 16.95
N ARG A 272 -12.15 5.85 17.59
CA ARG A 272 -12.51 5.86 19.02
C ARG A 272 -11.37 5.65 20.02
N LEU A 273 -10.11 5.91 19.66
CA LEU A 273 -8.96 5.83 20.59
C LEU A 273 -9.06 6.85 21.72
N LEU A 274 -9.22 8.12 21.35
CA LEU A 274 -9.45 9.24 22.25
C LEU A 274 -10.76 9.88 21.85
N GLN A 275 -11.72 9.89 22.77
CA GLN A 275 -13.03 10.49 22.56
C GLN A 275 -13.42 11.28 23.78
N GLY A 276 -14.05 12.43 23.57
CA GLY A 276 -14.83 13.08 24.63
C GLY A 276 -15.91 12.10 25.10
N TYR A 277 -16.03 11.97 26.41
CA TYR A 277 -16.98 11.11 27.08
C TYR A 277 -17.56 11.87 28.26
N ILE A 278 -18.89 11.95 28.29
CA ILE A 278 -19.63 12.59 29.38
C ILE A 278 -19.88 11.53 30.43
N GLU A 279 -19.51 11.77 31.68
CA GLU A 279 -19.78 10.83 32.77
C GLU A 279 -20.18 11.61 34.02
N ASN A 280 -21.08 11.04 34.82
CA ASN A 280 -21.42 11.63 36.11
C ASN A 280 -20.32 11.28 37.13
N GLU A 281 -20.05 12.19 38.05
CA GLU A 281 -19.05 11.96 39.09
C GLU A 281 -19.32 10.71 39.94
N VAL A 282 -20.58 10.49 40.31
CA VAL A 282 -21.07 9.31 41.04
C VAL A 282 -20.71 7.99 40.33
N ASP A 283 -20.57 8.01 39.01
CA ASP A 283 -20.28 6.83 38.19
C ASP A 283 -18.78 6.64 37.94
N MET A 284 -17.93 7.57 38.40
CA MET A 284 -16.46 7.55 38.21
C MET A 284 -15.69 7.00 39.41
N ASN A 285 -16.35 6.69 40.52
CA ASN A 285 -15.72 6.13 41.72
C ASN A 285 -16.49 4.92 42.27
N THR A 286 -15.80 4.08 43.04
CA THR A 286 -16.38 2.87 43.65
C THR A 286 -17.34 3.18 44.80
N GLU A 287 -17.20 4.34 45.44
CA GLU A 287 -18.03 4.74 46.58
C GLU A 287 -19.42 5.25 46.15
N GLN A 288 -19.62 5.53 44.86
CA GLN A 288 -20.82 6.12 44.30
C GLN A 288 -21.21 7.43 45.01
N THR A 289 -20.25 8.34 45.16
CA THR A 289 -20.46 9.66 45.77
C THR A 289 -20.03 10.82 44.87
N CYS A 290 -20.56 12.01 45.11
CA CYS A 290 -20.17 13.27 44.44
C CYS A 290 -19.47 14.20 45.44
N LYS A 291 -18.34 13.76 46.01
CA LYS A 291 -17.61 14.51 47.04
C LYS A 291 -16.47 15.36 46.47
N GLU A 292 -16.02 15.03 45.27
CA GLU A 292 -14.83 15.56 44.66
C GLU A 292 -15.20 16.46 43.47
N ASN A 293 -14.22 16.85 42.67
CA ASN A 293 -14.44 17.60 41.44
C ASN A 293 -13.63 16.99 40.29
N CYS A 294 -13.83 17.46 39.06
CA CYS A 294 -13.08 16.94 37.90
C CYS A 294 -11.55 16.95 38.10
N GLY A 295 -11.01 17.92 38.83
CA GLY A 295 -9.56 18.01 39.07
C GLY A 295 -9.00 16.83 39.87
N TYR A 296 -9.82 16.19 40.71
CA TYR A 296 -9.45 14.98 41.45
C TYR A 296 -9.28 13.76 40.51
N TYR A 297 -10.14 13.65 39.51
CA TYR A 297 -10.20 12.51 38.59
C TYR A 297 -9.22 12.64 37.41
N THR A 298 -7.92 12.54 37.72
CA THR A 298 -6.86 12.49 36.69
C THR A 298 -6.91 11.19 35.88
N LEU A 299 -7.27 10.07 36.53
CA LEU A 299 -7.48 8.75 35.95
C LEU A 299 -8.65 8.05 36.67
N ALA A 300 -9.70 7.71 35.93
CA ALA A 300 -10.90 7.08 36.47
C ALA A 300 -11.41 5.95 35.55
N GLN A 301 -12.40 5.21 36.02
CA GLN A 301 -13.12 4.18 35.27
C GLN A 301 -14.61 4.31 35.54
N ASN A 302 -15.44 3.82 34.61
CA ASN A 302 -16.88 3.72 34.86
C ASN A 302 -17.14 2.58 35.86
N HIS A 303 -17.91 2.87 36.91
CA HIS A 303 -18.30 1.93 37.97
C HIS A 303 -19.79 1.61 38.00
N GLY A 304 -20.57 2.15 37.05
CA GLY A 304 -22.00 1.94 36.99
C GLY A 304 -22.75 2.99 36.18
N CYS A 305 -24.04 3.05 36.43
CA CYS A 305 -24.91 4.09 35.90
C CYS A 305 -25.97 4.43 36.95
N PHE A 306 -25.78 5.54 37.65
CA PHE A 306 -26.65 5.96 38.73
C PHE A 306 -28.01 6.38 38.17
N LYS A 307 -29.08 5.71 38.67
CA LYS A 307 -30.49 6.00 38.36
C LYS A 307 -30.82 6.09 36.86
N ASP A 308 -30.13 5.32 36.01
CA ASP A 308 -30.34 5.33 34.56
C ASP A 308 -30.32 6.74 33.95
N MET A 309 -29.43 7.59 34.47
CA MET A 309 -29.21 8.96 34.02
C MET A 309 -28.58 8.98 32.61
N TYR A 310 -27.81 10.01 32.26
CA TYR A 310 -27.26 10.12 30.90
C TYR A 310 -26.41 8.92 30.46
N CYS A 311 -25.72 8.27 31.40
CA CYS A 311 -24.97 7.02 31.17
C CYS A 311 -25.80 5.92 30.47
N ALA A 312 -27.11 5.80 30.73
CA ALA A 312 -27.97 4.82 30.08
C ALA A 312 -28.29 5.16 28.62
N ARG A 313 -28.09 6.42 28.21
CA ARG A 313 -28.39 6.93 26.86
C ARG A 313 -27.20 6.88 25.90
N GLN A 314 -26.05 6.44 26.39
CA GLN A 314 -24.82 6.32 25.62
C GLN A 314 -24.14 4.96 25.84
N PRO A 315 -23.26 4.51 24.93
CA PRO A 315 -22.46 3.31 25.16
C PRO A 315 -21.45 3.55 26.30
N THR A 316 -21.36 2.62 27.24
CA THR A 316 -20.43 2.70 28.37
C THR A 316 -18.97 2.74 27.89
N CYS A 317 -18.14 3.51 28.61
CA CYS A 317 -16.70 3.51 28.39
C CYS A 317 -16.08 2.28 29.07
N LYS A 318 -15.58 1.32 28.28
CA LYS A 318 -14.83 0.14 28.78
C LYS A 318 -13.35 0.43 29.07
N GLY A 319 -12.89 1.63 28.71
CA GLY A 319 -11.50 2.06 28.87
C GLY A 319 -11.30 2.89 30.14
N ARG A 320 -10.16 3.58 30.20
CA ARG A 320 -9.87 4.55 31.26
C ARG A 320 -10.39 5.93 30.85
N ILE A 321 -11.00 6.63 31.79
CA ILE A 321 -11.38 8.04 31.67
C ILE A 321 -10.18 8.86 32.18
N ILE A 322 -9.71 9.80 31.38
CA ILE A 322 -8.55 10.62 31.69
C ILE A 322 -8.88 12.09 31.51
N ASN A 323 -8.26 12.94 32.33
CA ASN A 323 -8.29 14.40 32.18
C ASN A 323 -9.73 14.97 32.18
N CYS A 324 -10.48 14.71 33.27
CA CYS A 324 -11.82 15.28 33.46
C CYS A 324 -11.77 16.81 33.40
N GLN A 325 -12.65 17.42 32.61
CA GLN A 325 -12.79 18.87 32.49
C GLN A 325 -14.20 19.29 32.83
N TYR A 326 -14.34 20.20 33.78
CA TYR A 326 -15.61 20.83 34.09
C TYR A 326 -15.83 22.04 33.18
N ILE A 327 -16.97 22.10 32.50
CA ILE A 327 -17.35 23.20 31.59
C ILE A 327 -18.66 23.83 32.07
N ASP A 328 -19.70 23.01 32.22
CA ASP A 328 -20.97 23.40 32.81
C ASP A 328 -21.71 22.14 33.30
N SER A 329 -22.63 22.38 34.22
CA SER A 329 -23.50 21.43 34.90
C SER A 329 -24.67 20.98 34.02
N ASP A 330 -25.18 21.88 33.18
CA ASP A 330 -26.34 21.65 32.32
C ASP A 330 -25.94 21.73 30.83
N MET A 331 -26.39 20.75 30.05
CA MET A 331 -26.03 20.64 28.64
C MET A 331 -27.09 19.92 27.80
N THR A 332 -27.11 20.23 26.51
CA THR A 332 -27.87 19.51 25.49
C THR A 332 -26.90 18.74 24.59
N VAL A 333 -27.07 17.42 24.52
CA VAL A 333 -26.20 16.53 23.78
C VAL A 333 -26.93 15.92 22.59
N CYS A 334 -26.29 15.97 21.42
CA CYS A 334 -26.72 15.23 20.25
C CYS A 334 -25.82 14.00 20.00
N PRO A 335 -26.29 12.77 20.25
CA PRO A 335 -25.52 11.56 19.99
C PRO A 335 -25.31 11.34 18.49
N ALA A 336 -24.13 10.85 18.13
CA ALA A 336 -23.81 10.49 16.76
C ALA A 336 -24.63 9.30 16.25
N LYS A 337 -24.86 9.26 14.93
CA LYS A 337 -25.57 8.16 14.26
C LYS A 337 -24.90 6.79 14.49
N LYS A 338 -25.68 5.71 14.41
CA LYS A 338 -25.12 4.34 14.46
C LYS A 338 -24.06 4.17 13.37
N GLY A 339 -22.92 3.57 13.72
CA GLY A 339 -21.78 3.40 12.81
C GLY A 339 -20.86 4.62 12.66
N SER A 340 -21.13 5.74 13.37
CA SER A 340 -20.24 6.91 13.35
C SER A 340 -18.92 6.66 14.08
N THR A 341 -17.85 7.33 13.65
CA THR A 341 -16.51 7.28 14.27
C THR A 341 -16.39 8.16 15.52
N ARG A 342 -17.36 9.06 15.76
CA ARG A 342 -17.46 9.95 16.93
C ARG A 342 -18.64 9.56 17.83
N ARG A 343 -18.64 10.00 19.10
CA ARG A 343 -19.74 9.74 20.07
C ARG A 343 -20.90 10.72 19.99
N TYR A 344 -20.59 11.99 19.73
CA TYR A 344 -21.55 13.09 19.67
C TYR A 344 -21.33 13.87 18.37
N GLU A 345 -22.40 14.37 17.76
CA GLU A 345 -22.28 15.33 16.66
C GLU A 345 -21.98 16.73 17.19
N TRP A 346 -22.67 17.10 18.27
CA TRP A 346 -22.43 18.33 19.02
C TRP A 346 -22.90 18.22 20.47
N ILE A 347 -22.33 19.08 21.31
CA ILE A 347 -22.73 19.33 22.70
C ILE A 347 -22.83 20.85 22.87
N GLU A 348 -23.91 21.31 23.48
CA GLU A 348 -24.15 22.71 23.81
C GLU A 348 -24.38 22.84 25.32
N TYR A 349 -23.56 23.65 25.97
CA TYR A 349 -23.65 23.95 27.39
C TYR A 349 -24.52 25.20 27.62
N GLU A 350 -25.12 25.34 28.80
CA GLU A 350 -25.97 26.49 29.12
C GLU A 350 -25.22 27.83 29.12
N ASN A 351 -23.94 27.85 29.48
CA ASN A 351 -23.06 29.02 29.34
C ASN A 351 -22.80 29.47 27.89
N GLY A 352 -23.40 28.82 26.89
CA GLY A 352 -23.28 29.16 25.47
C GLY A 352 -22.08 28.53 24.76
N ASN A 353 -21.20 27.81 25.47
CA ASN A 353 -20.11 27.07 24.86
C ASN A 353 -20.65 25.88 24.06
N ARG A 354 -20.10 25.67 22.86
CA ARG A 354 -20.56 24.62 21.94
C ARG A 354 -19.37 23.88 21.32
N PHE A 355 -19.45 22.56 21.34
CA PHE A 355 -18.52 21.68 20.64
C PHE A 355 -19.24 20.97 19.51
N GLY A 356 -18.64 20.97 18.32
CA GLY A 356 -19.25 20.39 17.11
C GLY A 356 -20.13 21.38 16.33
N GLN A 357 -20.48 21.01 15.10
CA GLN A 357 -21.35 21.82 14.25
C GLN A 357 -22.79 21.38 14.43
N MET A 358 -23.67 22.34 14.67
CA MET A 358 -25.11 22.09 14.79
C MET A 358 -25.69 21.81 13.41
N THR A 359 -25.68 20.54 13.01
CA THR A 359 -26.46 20.07 11.87
C THR A 359 -27.94 20.04 12.25
N SER A 360 -28.81 20.27 11.27
CA SER A 360 -30.26 20.33 11.46
C SER A 360 -30.86 19.01 11.98
N GLU A 361 -30.20 17.87 11.74
CA GLU A 361 -30.71 16.55 12.11
C GLU A 361 -29.89 15.88 13.21
N CYS A 362 -30.54 15.68 14.37
CA CYS A 362 -30.03 14.81 15.43
C CYS A 362 -30.71 13.44 15.34
N HIS A 363 -30.13 12.53 14.55
CA HIS A 363 -30.78 11.24 14.21
C HIS A 363 -31.18 10.35 15.39
N ARG A 364 -30.53 10.52 16.56
CA ARG A 364 -30.82 9.73 17.77
C ARG A 364 -31.59 10.50 18.84
N GLY A 365 -32.12 11.67 18.50
CA GLY A 365 -32.79 12.57 19.44
C GLY A 365 -31.81 13.35 20.29
N LYS A 366 -32.25 14.54 20.75
CA LYS A 366 -31.48 15.42 21.63
C LYS A 366 -31.74 15.02 23.09
N ASN A 367 -30.68 14.95 23.88
CA ASN A 367 -30.77 14.65 25.32
C ASN A 367 -30.40 15.90 26.11
N LYS A 368 -31.28 16.32 27.01
CA LYS A 368 -30.93 17.31 28.03
C LYS A 368 -30.36 16.58 29.24
N VAL A 369 -29.14 16.97 29.61
CA VAL A 369 -28.47 16.53 30.83
C VAL A 369 -28.54 17.69 31.80
N LYS A 370 -29.08 17.42 32.99
CA LYS A 370 -29.22 18.40 34.05
C LYS A 370 -28.56 17.87 35.31
N THR A 371 -27.93 18.77 36.05
CA THR A 371 -27.43 18.46 37.38
C THR A 371 -28.61 18.35 38.35
N ILE A 372 -28.58 17.33 39.21
CA ILE A 372 -29.60 17.05 40.23
C ILE A 372 -29.24 17.78 41.51
#